data_AF-A0A497NCI3-F1
#
_entry.id   AF-A0A497NCI3-F1
#
_cell.length_a   1.000
_cell.length_b   1.000
_cell.length_c   1.000
_cell.angle_alpha   90.00
_cell.angle_beta   90.00
_cell.angle_gamma   90.00
#
_symmetry.space_group_name_H-M   'P 1'
#
loop_
_entity.id
_entity.type
_entity.pdbx_description
1 polymer ?
#
loop_
_entity_poly.entity_id
_entity_poly.type
_entity_poly.pdbx_seq_one_letter_code
_entity_poly.pdbx_strand_id
1 'polypeptide(L)' 'MIKKNVFWLFGGLQSITLGVIIFLIFNSLNMISDKVIGVDTQILLSVLFPLFLLIVEYLIFLKD' A
#
# COMPACT_ATOMS: atom_id res chain seq x y z
N MET A 1 -22.25 -11.13 -5.05
CA MET A 1 -21.12 -11.53 -5.93
C MET A 1 -20.48 -10.33 -6.62
N ILE A 2 -21.24 -9.51 -7.36
CA ILE A 2 -20.72 -8.31 -8.07
C ILE A 2 -20.01 -7.31 -7.14
N LYS A 3 -20.61 -6.95 -6.00
CA LYS A 3 -20.00 -6.02 -5.02
C LYS A 3 -18.64 -6.49 -4.49
N LYS A 4 -18.47 -7.80 -4.29
CA LYS A 4 -17.23 -8.42 -3.81
C LYS A 4 -16.14 -8.37 -4.90
N ASN A 5 -16.49 -8.66 -6.15
CA ASN A 5 -15.55 -8.56 -7.27
C ASN A 5 -15.09 -7.10 -7.49
N VAL A 6 -16.01 -6.14 -7.41
CA VAL A 6 -15.70 -4.71 -7.51
C VAL A 6 -14.75 -4.29 -6.38
N PHE A 7 -15.01 -4.71 -5.14
CA PHE A 7 -14.11 -4.45 -4.01
C PHE A 7 -12.69 -4.96 -4.27
N TRP A 8 -12.53 -6.23 -4.66
CA TRP A 8 -11.19 -6.80 -4.90
C TRP A 8 -10.45 -6.12 -6.05
N LEU A 9 -11.18 -5.70 -7.10
CA LEU A 9 -10.58 -5.06 -8.26
C LEU A 9 -10.10 -3.65 -7.92
N PHE A 10 -10.95 -2.82 -7.30
CA PHE A 10 -10.58 -1.44 -6.94
C PHE A 10 -9.66 -1.38 -5.72
N GLY A 11 -9.91 -2.17 -4.68
CA GLY A 11 -9.07 -2.25 -3.49
C GLY A 11 -7.67 -2.78 -3.80
N GLY A 12 -7.58 -3.80 -4.67
CA GLY A 12 -6.29 -4.29 -5.17
C GLY A 12 -5.52 -3.24 -5.96
N LEU A 13 -6.19 -2.55 -6.90
CA LEU A 13 -5.58 -1.49 -7.69
C LEU A 13 -5.09 -0.32 -6.83
N GLN A 14 -5.92 0.09 -5.85
CA GLN A 14 -5.60 1.12 -4.86
C GLN A 14 -4.38 0.72 -4.03
N SER A 15 -4.34 -0.52 -3.54
CA SER A 15 -3.24 -1.01 -2.71
C SER A 15 -1.91 -1.04 -3.45
N ILE A 16 -1.90 -1.52 -4.70
CA ILE A 16 -0.69 -1.53 -5.54
C ILE A 16 -0.24 -0.10 -5.80
N THR A 17 -1.16 0.80 -6.16
CA THR A 17 -0.85 2.20 -6.45
C THR A 17 -0.25 2.89 -5.22
N LEU A 18 -0.85 2.69 -4.04
CA LEU A 18 -0.34 3.24 -2.79
C LEU A 18 1.05 2.69 -2.45
N GLY A 19 1.28 1.40 -2.63
CA GLY A 19 2.60 0.81 -2.39
C GLY A 19 3.68 1.42 -3.29
N VAL A 20 3.38 1.60 -4.58
CA VAL A 20 4.29 2.26 -5.52
C VAL A 20 4.57 3.72 -5.10
N ILE A 21 3.53 4.47 -4.72
CA ILE A 21 3.69 5.86 -4.26
C ILE A 21 4.60 5.92 -3.04
N ILE A 22 4.36 5.08 -2.02
CA ILE A 22 5.16 5.04 -0.79
C ILE A 22 6.62 4.70 -1.12
N PHE A 23 6.84 3.71 -1.98
CA PHE A 23 8.19 3.35 -2.42
C PHE A 23 8.90 4.52 -3.10
N LEU A 24 8.22 5.22 -4.01
CA LEU A 24 8.80 6.37 -4.74
C LEU A 24 9.12 7.55 -3.81
N ILE A 25 8.30 7.79 -2.78
CA ILE A 25 8.54 8.83 -1.78
C ILE A 25 9.84 8.52 -1.03
N PHE A 26 9.99 7.32 -0.48
CA PHE A 26 11.20 6.93 0.24
C PHE A 26 12.43 6.91 -0.66
N ASN A 27 12.29 6.44 -1.90
CA ASN A 27 13.37 6.48 -2.88
C ASN A 27 13.83 7.92 -3.14
N SER A 28 12.88 8.84 -3.37
CA SER A 28 13.18 10.26 -3.60
C SER A 28 13.84 10.91 -2.40
N LEU A 29 13.40 10.59 -1.18
CA LEU A 29 14.01 11.08 0.07
C LEU A 29 15.44 10.58 0.23
N ASN A 30 15.69 9.30 -0.08
CA ASN A 30 17.02 8.70 -0.05
C ASN A 30 17.97 9.27 -1.12
N MET A 31 17.46 9.91 -2.18
CA MET A 31 18.28 10.58 -3.20
C MET A 31 18.67 12.02 -2.79
N ILE A 32 17.83 12.69 -2.00
CA ILE A 32 18.00 14.11 -1.65
C ILE A 32 18.78 14.28 -0.34
N SER A 33 18.67 13.32 0.58
CA SER A 33 19.34 13.32 1.89
C SER A 33 20.24 12.09 2.01
N ASP A 34 21.26 12.18 2.88
CA ASP A 34 21.94 10.97 3.37
C ASP A 34 20.90 9.94 3.81
N LYS A 35 21.10 8.71 3.33
CA LYS A 35 20.19 7.55 3.37
C LYS A 35 19.26 7.57 4.59
N VAL A 36 18.03 8.07 4.39
CA VAL A 36 17.00 8.25 5.42
C VAL A 36 16.49 6.90 5.92
N ILE A 37 16.30 5.95 4.99
CA ILE A 37 15.77 4.61 5.28
C ILE A 37 16.49 3.54 4.47
N GLY A 38 16.74 2.38 5.09
CA GLY A 38 17.26 1.21 4.40
C GLY A 38 16.28 0.65 3.37
N VAL A 39 16.80 0.07 2.27
CA VAL A 39 15.98 -0.47 1.17
C VAL A 39 15.03 -1.56 1.69
N ASP A 40 15.48 -2.40 2.63
CA ASP A 40 14.66 -3.44 3.25
C ASP A 40 13.43 -2.85 3.95
N THR A 41 13.64 -1.80 4.76
CA THR A 41 12.57 -1.08 5.47
C THR A 41 11.64 -0.33 4.50
N GLN A 42 12.19 0.25 3.43
CA GLN A 42 11.41 0.89 2.37
C GLN A 42 10.46 -0.10 1.69
N ILE A 43 10.96 -1.28 1.31
CA ILE A 43 10.14 -2.34 0.71
C ILE A 43 9.09 -2.80 1.72
N LEU A 44 9.49 -3.09 2.95
CA LEU A 44 8.58 -3.52 4.02
C LEU A 44 7.42 -2.53 4.20
N LEU A 45 7.72 -1.24 4.35
CA LEU A 45 6.69 -0.21 4.54
C LEU A 45 5.80 -0.03 3.30
N SER A 46 6.39 -0.07 2.11
CA SER A 46 5.63 0.05 0.85
C SER A 46 4.66 -1.11 0.61
N VAL A 47 4.88 -2.28 1.22
CA VAL A 47 3.99 -3.44 1.10
C VAL A 47 3.06 -3.53 2.30
N LEU A 48 3.59 -3.42 3.53
CA LEU A 48 2.85 -3.67 4.75
C LEU A 48 1.75 -2.64 4.98
N PHE A 49 2.01 -1.36 4.67
CA PHE A 49 1.03 -0.29 4.84
C PHE A 49 -0.22 -0.47 3.96
N PRO A 50 -0.12 -0.57 2.63
CA PRO A 50 -1.31 -0.77 1.79
C PRO A 50 -2.00 -2.10 2.06
N LEU A 51 -1.26 -3.15 2.43
CA LEU A 51 -1.84 -4.46 2.72
C LEU A 51 -2.65 -4.44 4.03
N PHE A 52 -2.17 -3.78 5.07
CA PHE A 52 -2.94 -3.57 6.29
C PHE A 52 -4.22 -2.75 6.02
N LEU A 53 -4.10 -1.68 5.22
CA LEU A 53 -5.23 -0.84 4.85
C LEU A 53 -6.30 -1.64 4.08
N LEU A 54 -5.89 -2.48 3.12
CA LEU A 54 -6.79 -3.36 2.37
C LEU A 54 -7.52 -4.36 3.28
N ILE A 55 -6.84 -4.90 4.30
CA ILE A 55 -7.46 -5.80 5.29
C ILE A 55 -8.53 -5.05 6.09
N VAL A 56 -8.21 -3.84 6.57
CA VAL A 56 -9.18 -3.02 7.34
C VAL A 56 -10.39 -2.66 6.48
N GLU A 57 -10.17 -2.22 5.24
CA GLU A 57 -11.25 -1.95 4.27
C GLU A 57 -12.10 -3.20 4.02
N TYR A 58 -11.47 -4.37 3.91
CA TYR A 58 -12.18 -5.63 3.73
C TYR A 58 -13.04 -5.99 4.94
N LEU A 59 -12.54 -5.77 6.17
CA LEU A 59 -13.29 -6.01 7.40
C LEU A 59 -14.50 -5.07 7.52
N ILE A 60 -14.36 -3.80 7.11
CA ILE A 60 -15.47 -2.86 7.04
C ILE A 60 -16.49 -3.34 6.01
N PHE A 61 -16.05 -3.71 4.81
CA PHE A 61 -16.90 -4.26 3.75
C PHE A 61 -17.64 -5.54 4.15
N LEU A 62 -17.08 -6.35 5.06
CA LEU A 62 -17.70 -7.58 5.56
C LEU A 62 -18.78 -7.31 6.60
N LYS A 63 -18.66 -6.20 7.32
CA LYS A 63 -19.60 -5.78 8.36
C LYS A 63 -20.86 -5.14 7.77
N ASP A 64 -20.73 -4.47 6.63
CA ASP A 64 -21.82 -3.86 5.85
C ASP A 64 -22.48 -4.84 4.86
#